data_AF-B5I9C2-F1
#
_entry.id   AF-B5I9C2-F1
#
_cell.length_a   1.000
_cell.length_b   1.000
_cell.length_c   1.000
_cell.angle_alpha   90.00
_cell.angle_beta   90.00
_cell.angle_gamma   90.00
#
_symmetry.space_group_name_H-M   'P 1'
#
loop_
_entity.id
_entity.type
_entity.pdbx_description
1 polymer ?
#
loop_
_entity_poly.entity_id
_entity_poly.type
_entity_poly.pdbx_seq_one_letter_code
_entity_poly.pdbx_strand_id
1 'polypeptide(L)'
;MGNYLNHDVRDLGALVIGLDAGGTRTRAVLAAADDGRVLGESTGGPGNAMTVPVPQLTDHLTEALARVVPEAARTRVVAVTGGFAGATAASEDDPGTGRARTALTEALRRLGVPTGRV
;
A
#
# COMPACT_ATOMS: atom_id res chain seq x y z
N MET A 1 9.17 -26.60 -3.16
CA MET A 1 7.92 -25.84 -3.39
C MET A 1 7.14 -25.83 -2.08
N GLY A 2 7.40 -24.84 -1.23
CA GLY A 2 6.74 -24.70 0.08
C GLY A 2 5.41 -23.98 -0.09
N ASN A 3 4.33 -24.63 0.34
CA ASN A 3 2.98 -24.09 0.32
C ASN A 3 2.80 -23.14 1.52
N TYR A 4 3.24 -21.88 1.39
CA TYR A 4 3.10 -20.85 2.44
C TYR A 4 1.68 -20.24 2.52
N LEU A 5 0.74 -20.72 1.70
CA LEU A 5 -0.62 -20.17 1.56
C LEU A 5 -1.57 -20.56 2.70
N ASN A 6 -1.17 -21.43 3.63
CA ASN A 6 -2.02 -21.95 4.71
C ASN A 6 -1.64 -21.46 6.11
N HIS A 7 -0.91 -20.34 6.24
CA HIS A 7 -0.94 -19.65 7.53
C HIS A 7 -2.34 -19.09 7.70
N ASP A 8 -3.13 -19.78 8.54
CA ASP A 8 -4.49 -19.45 8.90
C ASP A 8 -4.53 -17.94 9.18
N VAL A 9 -5.25 -17.19 8.33
CA VAL A 9 -5.27 -15.72 8.35
C VAL A 9 -5.70 -15.17 9.73
N ARG A 10 -6.23 -16.05 10.58
CA ARG A 10 -6.60 -15.87 11.99
C ARG A 10 -5.42 -15.68 12.93
N ASP A 11 -4.24 -16.21 12.61
CA ASP A 11 -3.06 -16.19 13.51
C ASP A 11 -1.99 -15.13 13.13
N LEU A 12 -2.19 -14.39 12.04
CA LEU A 12 -1.22 -13.43 11.49
C LEU A 12 -1.14 -12.10 12.26
N GLY A 13 -0.67 -12.08 13.51
CA GLY A 13 -0.31 -10.88 14.32
C GLY A 13 -0.94 -9.51 13.95
N ALA A 14 -0.16 -8.44 14.06
CA ALA A 14 -0.46 -7.16 13.41
C ALA A 14 0.27 -7.12 12.06
N LEU A 15 -0.27 -6.38 11.08
CA LEU A 15 0.26 -6.33 9.72
C LEU A 15 0.68 -4.91 9.32
N VAL A 16 1.73 -4.81 8.51
CA VAL A 16 2.17 -3.54 7.92
C VAL A 16 2.30 -3.67 6.40
N ILE A 17 2.09 -2.56 5.71
CA ILE A 17 2.22 -2.48 4.25
C ILE A 17 3.36 -1.51 3.88
N GLY A 18 4.28 -1.96 3.03
CA GLY A 18 5.28 -1.12 2.38
C GLY A 18 4.92 -0.86 0.91
N LEU A 19 5.08 0.37 0.45
CA LEU A 19 4.84 0.79 -0.93
C LEU A 19 6.09 1.44 -1.56
N ASP A 20 6.39 1.07 -2.80
CA ASP A 20 7.35 1.74 -3.67
C ASP A 20 6.66 2.09 -4.99
N ALA A 21 6.15 3.31 -5.06
CA ALA A 21 5.37 3.86 -6.17
C ALA A 21 6.28 4.66 -7.12
N GLY A 22 6.97 3.92 -8.00
CA GLY A 22 7.91 4.48 -8.96
C GLY A 22 7.28 5.00 -10.26
N GLY A 23 8.11 5.48 -11.18
CA GLY A 23 7.65 6.04 -12.46
C GLY A 23 6.96 5.07 -13.41
N THR A 24 7.28 3.78 -13.36
CA THR A 24 6.78 2.77 -14.30
C THR A 24 5.89 1.71 -13.65
N ARG A 25 6.04 1.49 -12.34
CA ARG A 25 5.26 0.52 -11.58
C ARG A 25 5.21 0.89 -10.12
N THR A 26 4.18 0.37 -9.45
CA THR A 26 4.07 0.36 -8.00
C THR A 26 4.37 -1.05 -7.48
N ARG A 27 5.06 -1.16 -6.36
CA ARG A 27 5.25 -2.40 -5.61
C ARG A 27 4.59 -2.27 -4.25
N ALA A 28 3.89 -3.32 -3.82
CA ALA A 28 3.33 -3.41 -2.49
C ALA A 28 3.83 -4.68 -1.81
N VAL A 29 4.18 -4.56 -0.53
CA VAL A 29 4.65 -5.66 0.31
C VAL A 29 3.79 -5.70 1.55
N LEU A 30 3.24 -6.87 1.89
CA LEU A 30 2.62 -7.15 3.17
C LEU A 30 3.62 -7.87 4.06
N ALA A 31 3.82 -7.37 5.26
CA ALA A 31 4.72 -7.98 6.23
C ALA A 31 4.06 -8.11 7.61
N ALA A 32 4.55 -9.08 8.39
CA ALA A 32 4.22 -9.19 9.80
C ALA A 32 4.88 -8.02 10.57
N ALA A 33 4.13 -7.39 11.47
CA ALA A 33 4.59 -6.19 12.17
C ALA A 33 5.62 -6.48 13.29
N ASP A 34 5.67 -7.72 13.77
CA ASP A 34 6.52 -8.18 14.87
C ASP A 34 7.97 -8.43 14.44
N ASP A 35 8.17 -9.08 13.29
CA ASP A 35 9.48 -9.50 12.80
C ASP A 35 9.84 -8.96 11.41
N GLY A 36 8.91 -8.26 10.75
CA GLY A 36 9.10 -7.72 9.40
C GLY A 36 9.10 -8.78 8.29
N ARG A 37 8.77 -10.03 8.59
CA ARG A 37 8.73 -11.12 7.61
C ARG A 37 7.71 -10.81 6.52
N VAL A 38 8.17 -10.88 5.26
CA VAL A 38 7.30 -10.70 4.10
C VAL A 38 6.33 -11.87 3.99
N LEU A 39 5.04 -11.55 3.93
CA LEU A 39 3.93 -12.49 3.79
C LEU A 39 3.37 -12.50 2.37
N GLY A 40 3.56 -11.42 1.62
CA GLY A 40 3.14 -11.31 0.23
C GLY A 40 3.68 -10.07 -0.44
N GLU A 41 3.75 -10.13 -1.77
CA GLU A 41 4.15 -9.01 -2.62
C GLU A 41 3.21 -8.90 -3.83
N SER A 42 3.03 -7.70 -4.33
CA SER A 42 2.31 -7.44 -5.57
C SER A 42 2.90 -6.26 -6.33
N THR A 43 2.49 -6.12 -7.58
CA THR A 43 2.80 -4.95 -8.40
C THR A 43 1.54 -4.37 -9.03
N GLY A 44 1.54 -3.06 -9.25
CA GLY A 44 0.51 -2.33 -9.98
C GLY A 44 1.11 -1.36 -10.99
N GLY A 45 0.25 -0.55 -11.60
CA GLY A 45 0.64 0.46 -12.58
C GLY A 45 1.55 1.57 -12.04
N PRO A 46 1.94 2.53 -12.89
CA PRO A 46 2.77 3.68 -12.53
C PRO A 46 2.30 4.42 -11.28
N GLY A 47 3.26 4.83 -10.44
CA GLY A 47 3.03 5.43 -9.13
C GLY A 47 3.49 6.88 -8.98
N ASN A 48 4.05 7.50 -10.02
CA ASN A 48 4.54 8.88 -9.94
C ASN A 48 3.38 9.88 -9.79
N ALA A 49 3.29 10.51 -8.62
CA ALA A 49 2.20 11.40 -8.23
C ALA A 49 2.13 12.70 -9.04
N MET A 50 3.22 13.06 -9.73
CA MET A 50 3.28 14.25 -10.57
C MET A 50 2.81 13.99 -12.00
N THR A 51 2.98 12.77 -12.50
CA THR A 51 2.66 12.42 -13.90
C THR A 51 1.40 11.59 -14.06
N VAL A 52 0.99 10.85 -13.03
CA VAL A 52 -0.22 10.02 -13.05
C VAL A 52 -1.40 10.81 -12.45
N PRO A 53 -2.55 10.92 -13.13
CA PRO A 53 -3.76 11.51 -12.55
C PRO A 53 -4.20 10.79 -11.27
N VAL A 54 -4.65 11.55 -10.26
CA VAL A 54 -5.04 11.00 -8.94
C VAL A 54 -6.04 9.84 -9.01
N PRO A 55 -7.11 9.88 -9.83
CA PRO A 55 -8.01 8.73 -9.96
C PRO A 55 -7.30 7.46 -10.47
N GLN A 56 -6.45 7.58 -11.48
CA GLN A 56 -5.68 6.44 -12.02
C GLN A 56 -4.65 5.92 -11.02
N LEU A 57 -3.98 6.83 -10.29
CA LEU A 57 -3.06 6.44 -9.21
C LEU A 57 -3.81 5.67 -8.11
N THR A 58 -5.02 6.12 -7.76
CA THR A 58 -5.89 5.44 -6.80
C THR A 58 -6.24 4.03 -7.27
N ASP A 59 -6.56 3.86 -8.56
CA ASP A 59 -6.88 2.55 -9.12
C ASP A 59 -5.66 1.62 -9.10
N HIS A 60 -4.49 2.09 -9.53
CA HIS A 60 -3.24 1.31 -9.45
C HIS A 60 -2.90 0.87 -8.02
N LEU A 61 -3.06 1.77 -7.04
CA LEU A 61 -2.84 1.46 -5.63
C LEU A 61 -3.87 0.45 -5.12
N THR A 62 -5.15 0.65 -5.44
CA THR A 62 -6.23 -0.27 -5.05
C THR A 62 -5.97 -1.67 -5.57
N GLU A 63 -5.57 -1.81 -6.84
CA GLU A 63 -5.27 -3.11 -7.45
C GLU A 63 -4.05 -3.78 -6.80
N ALA A 64 -2.96 -3.05 -6.57
CA ALA A 64 -1.77 -3.59 -5.92
C ALA A 64 -2.08 -4.04 -4.49
N LEU A 65 -2.75 -3.19 -3.71
CA LEU A 65 -3.13 -3.47 -2.32
C LEU A 65 -4.11 -4.64 -2.21
N ALA A 66 -5.12 -4.72 -3.09
CA ALA A 66 -6.08 -5.82 -3.10
C ALA A 66 -5.43 -7.19 -3.37
N ARG A 67 -4.37 -7.22 -4.18
CA ARG A 67 -3.62 -8.44 -4.49
C ARG A 67 -2.75 -8.91 -3.34
N VAL A 68 -2.28 -8.01 -2.48
CA VAL A 68 -1.35 -8.33 -1.39
C VAL A 68 -2.04 -8.47 -0.03
N VAL A 69 -3.20 -7.82 0.17
CA VAL A 69 -3.95 -7.85 1.43
C VAL A 69 -5.26 -8.62 1.24
N PRO A 70 -5.34 -9.87 1.72
CA PRO A 70 -6.60 -10.62 1.75
C PRO A 70 -7.69 -9.85 2.51
N GLU A 71 -8.94 -9.95 2.05
CA GLU A 71 -10.08 -9.23 2.67
C GLU A 71 -10.20 -9.49 4.17
N ALA A 72 -10.06 -10.75 4.59
CA ALA A 72 -10.11 -11.16 6.00
C ALA A 72 -8.99 -10.57 6.87
N ALA A 73 -7.92 -10.03 6.27
CA ALA A 73 -6.76 -9.49 6.97
C ALA A 73 -6.75 -7.95 7.03
N ARG A 74 -7.65 -7.26 6.30
CA ARG A 74 -7.59 -5.80 6.13
C ARG A 74 -7.67 -5.01 7.44
N THR A 75 -8.46 -5.50 8.40
CA THR A 75 -8.61 -4.87 9.73
C THR A 75 -7.39 -5.06 10.63
N ARG A 76 -6.46 -5.95 10.27
CA ARG A 76 -5.22 -6.23 11.01
C ARG A 76 -4.06 -5.34 10.57
N VAL A 77 -4.23 -4.59 9.49
CA VAL A 77 -3.23 -3.63 9.02
C VAL A 77 -3.20 -2.45 9.97
N VAL A 78 -2.06 -2.27 10.64
CA VAL A 78 -1.87 -1.22 11.64
C VAL A 78 -1.08 -0.03 11.11
N ALA A 79 -0.31 -0.22 10.03
CA ALA A 79 0.44 0.86 9.40
C ALA A 79 0.63 0.62 7.90
N VAL A 80 0.68 1.73 7.15
CA VAL A 80 1.06 1.76 5.74
C VAL A 80 2.17 2.79 5.59
N THR A 81 3.27 2.41 4.97
CA THR A 81 4.38 3.31 4.65
C THR A 81 4.70 3.20 3.17
N GLY A 82 5.14 4.30 2.56
CA GLY A 82 5.38 4.29 1.12
C GLY A 82 6.19 5.46 0.61
N GLY A 83 7.09 5.16 -0.33
CA GLY A 83 7.76 6.16 -1.16
C GLY A 83 7.00 6.35 -2.48
N PHE A 84 6.80 7.60 -2.89
CA PHE A 84 6.17 7.94 -4.16
C PHE A 84 7.10 8.83 -4.98
N ALA A 85 7.36 8.43 -6.23
CA ALA A 85 8.07 9.29 -7.17
C ALA A 85 7.30 10.61 -7.32
N GLY A 86 8.02 11.72 -7.19
CA GLY A 86 7.45 13.07 -7.24
C GLY A 86 6.84 13.56 -5.92
N ALA A 87 6.76 12.74 -4.88
CA ALA A 87 6.40 13.16 -3.53
C ALA A 87 7.67 13.24 -2.66
N THR A 88 8.14 14.46 -2.40
CA THR A 88 9.42 14.66 -1.71
C THR A 88 9.28 14.80 -0.20
N ALA A 89 8.07 15.10 0.28
CA ALA A 89 7.79 15.53 1.65
C ALA A 89 8.71 16.67 2.14
N ALA A 90 9.27 17.47 1.22
CA ALA A 90 10.17 18.57 1.55
C ALA A 90 9.43 19.75 2.21
N SER A 91 8.12 19.84 2.03
CA SER A 91 7.22 20.82 2.65
C SER A 91 5.80 20.27 2.76
N GLU A 92 4.98 20.81 3.65
CA GLU A 92 3.56 20.44 3.80
C GLU A 92 2.75 20.67 2.51
N ASP A 93 3.15 21.66 1.70
CA ASP A 93 2.52 21.99 0.41
C ASP A 93 3.11 21.25 -0.79
N ASP A 94 3.97 20.22 -0.58
CA ASP A 94 4.53 19.44 -1.69
C ASP A 94 3.38 18.78 -2.49
N PRO A 95 3.14 19.20 -3.75
CA PRO A 95 1.94 18.80 -4.47
C PRO A 95 1.93 17.30 -4.77
N GLY A 96 3.10 16.68 -4.94
CA GLY A 96 3.23 15.24 -5.11
C GLY A 96 2.84 14.48 -3.85
N THR A 97 3.26 14.94 -2.67
CA THR A 97 2.87 14.38 -1.37
C THR A 97 1.37 14.49 -1.16
N GLY A 98 0.77 15.66 -1.43
CA GLY A 98 -0.69 15.85 -1.34
C GLY A 98 -1.48 14.92 -2.27
N ARG A 99 -1.02 14.74 -3.51
CA ARG A 99 -1.63 13.83 -4.49
C ARG A 99 -1.47 12.36 -4.10
N ALA A 100 -0.27 11.95 -3.70
CA ALA A 100 0.03 10.59 -3.24
C ALA A 100 -0.82 10.23 -2.02
N ARG A 101 -0.89 11.12 -1.04
CA ARG A 101 -1.69 10.93 0.18
C ARG A 101 -3.17 10.81 -0.16
N THR A 102 -3.71 11.72 -0.98
CA THR A 102 -5.11 11.67 -1.43
C THR A 102 -5.43 10.32 -2.09
N ALA A 103 -4.59 9.88 -3.04
CA ALA A 103 -4.80 8.63 -3.75
C ALA A 103 -4.69 7.40 -2.83
N LEU A 104 -3.70 7.38 -1.94
CA LEU A 104 -3.50 6.27 -1.00
C LEU A 104 -4.64 6.19 0.01
N THR A 105 -5.06 7.31 0.60
CA THR A 105 -6.19 7.35 1.55
C THR A 105 -7.46 6.82 0.89
N GLU A 106 -7.76 7.24 -0.34
CA GLU A 106 -8.93 6.75 -1.07
C GLU A 106 -8.83 5.26 -1.40
N ALA A 107 -7.66 4.77 -1.83
CA ALA A 107 -7.45 3.34 -2.10
C ALA A 107 -7.66 2.48 -0.84
N LEU A 108 -7.12 2.90 0.31
CA LEU A 108 -7.31 2.22 1.59
C LEU A 108 -8.79 2.22 2.02
N ARG A 109 -9.48 3.35 1.84
CA ARG A 109 -10.92 3.48 2.11
C ARG A 109 -11.75 2.53 1.25
N ARG A 110 -11.46 2.42 -0.05
CA ARG A 110 -12.14 1.47 -0.97
C ARG A 110 -11.98 0.02 -0.54
N LEU A 111 -10.84 -0.32 0.05
CA LEU A 111 -10.58 -1.67 0.54
C LEU A 111 -11.11 -1.90 1.96
N GLY A 112 -11.46 -0.86 2.72
CA GLY A 112 -11.81 -1.00 4.13
C GLY A 112 -10.60 -1.29 5.01
N VAL A 113 -9.41 -0.89 4.58
CA VAL A 113 -8.21 -0.87 5.42
C VAL A 113 -8.30 0.37 6.33
N PRO A 114 -8.11 0.25 7.66
CA PRO A 114 -8.14 1.39 8.56
C PRO A 114 -7.16 2.48 8.12
N THR A 115 -7.65 3.69 7.89
CA THR A 115 -6.85 4.80 7.35
C THR A 115 -6.09 5.60 8.39
N GLY A 116 -6.14 5.21 9.67
CA GLY A 116 -5.29 5.69 10.78
C GLY A 116 -4.78 7.13 10.64
N ARG A 117 -3.51 7.35 11.01
CA ARG A 117 -2.78 8.56 10.63
C ARG A 117 -1.87 8.18 9.44
N VAL A 118 -2.41 8.30 8.21
CA VAL A 118 -1.63 8.28 6.95
C VAL A 118 -1.05 9.65 6.68
#